data_AF-A0A957DIT8-F1
#
_entry.id   AF-A0A957DIT8-F1
#
_cell.length_a   1.000
_cell.length_b   1.000
_cell.length_c   1.000
_cell.angle_alpha   90.00
_cell.angle_beta   90.00
_cell.angle_gamma   90.00
#
_symmetry.space_group_name_H-M   'P 1'
#
loop_
_entity.id
_entity.type
_entity.pdbx_description
1 polymer ?
#
loop_
_entity_poly.entity_id
_entity_poly.type
_entity_poly.pdbx_seq_one_letter_code
_entity_poly.pdbx_strand_id
1 'polypeptide(L)'
;MNTALWIVQGMLAVAFLMAGGMKATQPIEKIRERLPFAEDFAERTVRVIGILEVLAAVGLILPPITKILPILTPLAGVGLVLTMIGAIITHVRRGEYSAIVANVVLLLLAAFVAYGRFVIAPF
;
A
#
# COMPACT_ATOMS: atom_id res chain seq x y z
N MET A 1 -16.43 -15.11 2.58
CA MET A 1 -15.24 -14.40 3.09
C MET A 1 -14.08 -14.42 2.09
N ASN A 2 -13.66 -15.59 1.58
CA ASN A 2 -12.54 -15.68 0.65
C ASN A 2 -12.70 -14.87 -0.65
N THR A 3 -13.88 -14.88 -1.28
CA THR A 3 -14.12 -14.08 -2.50
C THR A 3 -13.98 -12.58 -2.25
N ALA A 4 -14.49 -12.09 -1.12
CA ALA A 4 -14.36 -10.69 -0.72
C ALA A 4 -12.90 -10.30 -0.47
N LEU A 5 -12.12 -11.15 0.20
CA LEU A 5 -10.69 -10.93 0.42
C LEU A 5 -9.93 -10.86 -0.91
N TRP A 6 -10.22 -11.75 -1.86
CA TRP A 6 -9.62 -11.70 -3.19
C TRP A 6 -9.96 -10.43 -3.97
N ILE A 7 -11.20 -9.98 -3.92
CA ILE A 7 -11.61 -8.73 -4.59
C ILE A 7 -10.85 -7.54 -3.99
N VAL A 8 -10.81 -7.43 -2.66
CA VAL A 8 -10.09 -6.34 -1.98
C VAL A 8 -8.59 -6.43 -2.22
N GLN A 9 -7.99 -7.63 -2.18
CA GLN A 9 -6.59 -7.85 -2.52
C GLN A 9 -6.27 -7.44 -3.94
N GLY A 10 -7.10 -7.81 -4.92
CA GLY A 10 -6.92 -7.41 -6.31
C GLY A 10 -6.96 -5.89 -6.48
N MET A 11 -7.94 -5.23 -5.86
CA MET A 11 -8.07 -3.78 -5.89
C MET A 11 -6.88 -3.07 -5.23
N LEU A 12 -6.46 -3.51 -4.05
CA LEU A 12 -5.28 -2.97 -3.36
C LEU A 12 -4.01 -3.21 -4.16
N ALA A 13 -3.83 -4.41 -4.71
CA ALA A 13 -2.66 -4.73 -5.50
C ALA A 13 -2.54 -3.84 -6.73
N VAL A 14 -3.63 -3.65 -7.48
CA VAL A 14 -3.64 -2.75 -8.65
C VAL A 14 -3.36 -1.30 -8.22
N ALA A 15 -4.02 -0.80 -7.17
CA ALA A 15 -3.82 0.56 -6.68
C ALA A 15 -2.37 0.82 -6.24
N PHE A 16 -1.79 -0.07 -5.43
CA PHE A 16 -0.44 0.07 -4.91
C PHE A 16 0.65 -0.25 -5.94
N LEU A 17 0.37 -1.10 -6.93
CA LEU A 17 1.28 -1.32 -8.04
C LEU A 17 1.39 -0.07 -8.93
N MET A 18 0.27 0.61 -9.20
CA MET A 18 0.27 1.87 -9.93
C MET A 18 0.94 3.00 -9.14
N ALA A 19 0.54 3.19 -7.88
CA ALA A 19 1.09 4.24 -7.02
C ALA A 19 2.58 4.02 -6.74
N GLY A 20 2.96 2.81 -6.36
CA GLY A 20 4.34 2.45 -6.06
C GLY A 20 5.22 2.45 -7.31
N GLY A 21 4.71 1.92 -8.42
CA GLY A 21 5.39 1.95 -9.71
C GLY A 21 5.67 3.38 -10.18
N MET A 22 4.70 4.29 -10.01
CA MET A 22 4.89 5.71 -10.29
C MET A 22 6.01 6.31 -9.42
N LYS A 23 5.99 6.08 -8.09
CA LYS A 23 7.01 6.61 -7.18
C LYS A 23 8.41 6.02 -7.40
N ALA A 24 8.49 4.78 -7.88
CA ALA A 24 9.75 4.09 -8.12
C ALA A 24 10.40 4.45 -9.47
N THR A 25 9.60 4.79 -10.49
CA THR A 25 10.09 4.91 -11.87
C THR A 25 10.02 6.32 -12.45
N GLN A 26 9.13 7.19 -11.96
CA GLN A 26 9.01 8.54 -12.52
C GLN A 26 10.10 9.49 -11.99
N PRO A 27 10.49 10.52 -12.78
CA PRO A 27 11.35 11.60 -12.32
C PRO A 27 10.76 12.29 -11.08
N ILE A 28 11.62 12.65 -10.13
CA ILE A 28 11.19 13.24 -8.85
C ILE A 28 10.47 14.57 -9.05
N GLU A 29 10.80 15.32 -10.09
CA GLU A 29 10.15 16.58 -10.46
C GLU A 29 8.67 16.36 -10.78
N LYS A 30 8.37 15.34 -11.59
CA LYS A 30 6.98 14.95 -11.93
C LYS A 30 6.22 14.43 -10.71
N ILE A 31 6.92 13.74 -9.81
CA ILE A 31 6.31 13.25 -8.56
C ILE A 31 5.95 14.45 -7.68
N ARG A 32 6.84 15.43 -7.51
CA ARG A 32 6.60 16.64 -6.69
C ARG A 32 5.43 17.47 -7.19
N GLU A 33 5.29 17.60 -8.51
CA GLU A 33 4.13 18.29 -9.12
C GLU A 33 2.79 17.63 -8.81
N ARG A 34 2.75 16.29 -8.73
CA ARG A 34 1.52 15.52 -8.52
C ARG A 34 1.25 15.17 -7.06
N LEU A 35 2.31 15.01 -6.29
CA LEU A 35 2.33 14.54 -4.91
C LEU A 35 3.19 15.51 -4.10
N PRO A 36 2.60 16.61 -3.62
CA PRO A 36 3.36 17.68 -2.97
C PRO A 36 4.15 17.21 -1.75
N PHE A 37 3.74 16.11 -1.09
CA PHE A 37 4.50 15.53 0.03
C PHE A 37 5.93 15.12 -0.36
N ALA A 38 6.20 14.84 -1.64
CA ALA A 38 7.53 14.45 -2.12
C ALA A 38 8.57 15.60 -2.09
N GLU A 39 8.14 16.83 -1.80
CA GLU A 39 9.03 17.96 -1.55
C GLU A 39 9.71 17.87 -0.17
N ASP A 40 9.01 17.32 0.81
CA ASP A 40 9.47 17.23 2.20
C ASP A 40 10.45 16.07 2.46
N PHE A 41 10.62 15.17 1.47
CA PHE A 41 11.46 13.98 1.60
C PHE A 41 12.56 13.94 0.53
N ALA A 42 13.68 13.32 0.89
CA ALA A 42 14.71 12.98 -0.08
C ALA A 42 14.16 12.01 -1.15
N GLU A 43 14.61 12.17 -2.39
CA GLU A 43 14.22 11.31 -3.52
C GLU A 43 14.36 9.82 -3.21
N ARG A 44 15.47 9.45 -2.54
CA ARG A 44 15.71 8.06 -2.12
C ARG A 44 14.57 7.53 -1.23
N THR A 45 14.04 8.34 -0.31
CA THR A 45 12.95 7.94 0.58
C THR A 45 11.67 7.69 -0.22
N VAL A 46 11.34 8.58 -1.16
CA VAL A 46 10.16 8.43 -2.03
C VAL A 46 10.27 7.16 -2.88
N ARG A 47 11.45 6.86 -3.42
CA ARG A 47 11.70 5.62 -4.17
C ARG A 47 11.58 4.37 -3.31
N VAL A 48 12.11 4.39 -2.08
CA VAL A 48 11.98 3.27 -1.15
C VAL A 48 10.50 3.01 -0.82
N ILE A 49 9.71 4.05 -0.58
CA ILE A 49 8.26 3.92 -0.37
C ILE A 49 7.61 3.28 -1.59
N GLY A 50 7.94 3.75 -2.81
CA GLY A 50 7.39 3.18 -4.04
C GLY A 50 7.72 1.70 -4.22
N ILE A 51 8.96 1.30 -3.94
CA ILE A 51 9.39 -0.10 -3.99
C ILE A 51 8.64 -0.95 -2.96
N LEU A 52 8.46 -0.46 -1.73
CA LEU A 52 7.72 -1.15 -0.68
C LEU A 52 6.24 -1.35 -1.07
N GLU A 53 5.61 -0.35 -1.68
CA GLU A 53 4.24 -0.45 -2.18
C GLU A 53 4.09 -1.50 -3.28
N VAL A 54 5.05 -1.56 -4.23
CA VAL A 54 5.09 -2.59 -5.28
C VAL A 54 5.29 -3.98 -4.68
N LEU A 55 6.24 -4.13 -3.75
CA LEU A 55 6.49 -5.41 -3.08
C LEU A 55 5.26 -5.88 -2.30
N ALA A 56 4.54 -4.97 -1.64
CA ALA A 56 3.32 -5.30 -0.96
C ALA A 56 2.20 -5.71 -1.93
N ALA A 57 2.03 -5.01 -3.06
CA ALA A 57 1.07 -5.40 -4.10
C ALA A 57 1.34 -6.81 -4.64
N VAL A 58 2.62 -7.14 -4.89
CA VAL A 58 3.03 -8.48 -5.29
C VAL A 58 2.79 -9.49 -4.17
N GLY A 59 3.15 -9.17 -2.93
CA GLY A 59 2.93 -10.03 -1.76
C GLY A 59 1.46 -10.28 -1.43
N LEU A 60 0.56 -9.39 -1.83
CA LEU A 60 -0.88 -9.58 -1.69
C LEU A 60 -1.44 -10.62 -2.66
N ILE A 61 -0.84 -10.82 -3.83
CA ILE A 61 -1.42 -11.64 -4.92
C ILE A 61 -0.61 -12.90 -5.19
N LEU A 62 0.72 -12.81 -5.21
CA LEU A 62 1.58 -13.90 -5.65
C LEU A 62 1.56 -15.10 -4.68
N PRO A 63 1.76 -14.95 -3.36
CA PRO A 63 1.76 -16.09 -2.42
C PRO A 63 0.48 -16.94 -2.40
N PRO A 64 -0.74 -16.38 -2.45
CA PRO A 64 -1.96 -17.17 -2.42
C PRO A 64 -2.27 -17.84 -3.76
N ILE A 65 -1.72 -17.33 -4.88
CA ILE A 65 -1.80 -18.01 -6.19
C ILE A 65 -0.81 -19.18 -6.24
N THR A 66 0.46 -18.93 -5.86
CA THR A 66 1.52 -19.94 -5.96
C THR A 66 1.48 -20.97 -4.84
N LYS A 67 0.76 -20.67 -3.75
CA LYS A 67 0.74 -21.43 -2.48
C LYS A 67 2.11 -21.54 -1.81
N ILE A 68 3.07 -20.70 -2.20
CA ILE A 68 4.43 -20.66 -1.62
C ILE A 68 4.47 -19.53 -0.58
N LEU A 69 4.80 -19.88 0.66
CA LEU A 69 4.79 -18.97 1.82
C LEU A 69 3.56 -18.04 1.87
N PRO A 70 2.33 -18.57 1.99
CA PRO A 70 1.11 -17.75 1.99
C PRO A 70 1.08 -16.67 3.07
N ILE A 71 1.83 -16.88 4.17
CA ILE A 71 2.02 -15.92 5.27
C ILE A 71 2.61 -14.57 4.84
N LEU A 72 3.21 -14.48 3.65
CA LEU A 72 3.69 -13.22 3.07
C LEU A 72 2.54 -12.26 2.73
N THR A 73 1.35 -12.76 2.42
CA THR A 73 0.18 -11.93 2.14
C THR A 73 -0.29 -11.09 3.31
N PRO A 74 -0.53 -11.67 4.49
CA PRO A 74 -0.91 -10.86 5.62
C PRO A 74 0.24 -9.96 6.10
N LEU A 75 1.50 -10.37 5.93
CA LEU A 75 2.66 -9.49 6.14
C LEU A 75 2.64 -8.27 5.20
N ALA A 76 2.36 -8.47 3.91
CA ALA A 76 2.22 -7.40 2.94
C ALA A 76 1.08 -6.44 3.32
N GLY A 77 -0.05 -6.98 3.80
CA GLY A 77 -1.16 -6.18 4.35
C GLY A 77 -0.72 -5.31 5.54
N VAL A 78 0.05 -5.87 6.48
CA VAL A 78 0.62 -5.09 7.60
C VAL A 78 1.59 -4.01 7.10
N GLY A 79 2.42 -4.32 6.11
CA GLY A 79 3.31 -3.35 5.48
C GLY A 79 2.54 -2.15 4.90
N LEU A 80 1.45 -2.40 4.17
CA LEU A 80 0.57 -1.35 3.64
C LEU A 80 -0.07 -0.52 4.76
N VAL A 81 -0.53 -1.15 5.84
CA VAL A 81 -1.08 -0.44 7.00
C VAL A 81 -0.04 0.53 7.57
N LEU A 82 1.20 0.08 7.78
CA LEU A 82 2.28 0.94 8.27
C LEU A 82 2.58 2.10 7.32
N THR A 83 2.61 1.84 6.00
CA THR A 83 2.79 2.88 4.99
C THR A 83 1.65 3.91 5.02
N MET A 84 0.40 3.47 5.16
CA MET A 84 -0.74 4.37 5.25
C MET A 84 -0.75 5.20 6.53
N ILE A 85 -0.31 4.64 7.67
CA ILE A 85 -0.13 5.42 8.90
C ILE A 85 0.90 6.54 8.68
N GLY A 86 2.04 6.23 8.05
CA GLY A 86 3.04 7.23 7.70
C GLY A 86 2.51 8.32 6.76
N ALA A 87 1.69 7.93 5.77
CA ALA A 87 1.03 8.86 4.86
C ALA A 87 0.05 9.78 5.60
N ILE A 88 -0.80 9.23 6.48
CA ILE A 88 -1.75 10.01 7.28
C ILE A 88 -1.02 11.05 8.13
N ILE A 89 0.05 10.66 8.84
CA ILE A 89 0.85 11.59 9.67
C ILE A 89 1.40 12.74 8.81
N THR A 90 1.88 12.42 7.61
CA THR A 90 2.41 13.41 6.66
C THR A 90 1.33 14.39 6.21
N HIS A 91 0.15 13.91 5.81
CA HIS A 91 -0.94 14.78 5.37
C HIS A 91 -1.53 15.61 6.51
N VAL A 92 -1.60 15.07 7.74
CA VAL A 92 -2.01 15.83 8.94
C VAL A 92 -1.05 17.00 9.18
N ARG A 93 0.27 16.77 9.08
CA ARG A 93 1.28 17.82 9.24
C ARG A 93 1.18 18.93 8.18
N ARG A 94 0.69 18.58 6.99
CA ARG A 94 0.53 19.50 5.84
C ARG A 94 -0.87 20.15 5.78
N GLY A 95 -1.80 19.76 6.66
CA GLY A 95 -3.18 20.26 6.67
C GLY A 95 -4.04 19.75 5.48
N GLU A 96 -3.60 18.69 4.79
CA GLU A 96 -4.26 18.16 3.59
C GLU A 96 -5.33 17.12 3.95
N TYR A 97 -6.43 17.56 4.57
CA TYR A 97 -7.44 16.65 5.11
C TYR A 97 -8.19 15.81 4.07
N SER A 98 -8.27 16.26 2.81
CA SER A 98 -8.92 15.51 1.73
C SER A 98 -8.19 14.19 1.41
N ALA A 99 -6.85 14.21 1.43
CA ALA A 99 -6.03 13.03 1.15
C ALA A 99 -6.06 12.00 2.31
N ILE A 100 -6.36 12.45 3.54
CA ILE A 100 -6.48 11.58 4.71
C ILE A 100 -7.61 10.57 4.52
N VAL A 101 -8.76 10.99 3.96
CA VAL A 101 -9.92 10.10 3.77
C VAL A 101 -9.53 8.90 2.88
N ALA A 102 -8.86 9.15 1.75
CA ALA A 102 -8.40 8.09 0.87
C ALA A 102 -7.42 7.14 1.56
N ASN A 103 -6.45 7.68 2.31
CA ASN A 103 -5.48 6.86 3.05
C ASN A 103 -6.14 6.02 4.16
N VAL A 104 -7.14 6.56 4.87
CA VAL A 104 -7.89 5.83 5.88
C VAL A 104 -8.66 4.67 5.25
N VAL A 105 -9.32 4.90 4.10
CA VAL A 105 -10.02 3.83 3.36
C VAL A 105 -9.03 2.73 2.95
N LEU A 106 -7.90 3.09 2.35
CA LEU A 106 -6.86 2.12 1.95
C LEU A 106 -6.29 1.37 3.15
N LEU A 107 -6.08 2.05 4.28
CA LEU A 107 -5.62 1.45 5.53
C LEU A 107 -6.61 0.41 6.04
N LEU A 108 -7.91 0.75 6.11
CA LEU A 108 -8.95 -0.15 6.59
C LEU A 108 -9.07 -1.40 5.70
N LEU A 109 -8.97 -1.21 4.38
CA LEU A 109 -8.98 -2.33 3.43
C LEU A 109 -7.74 -3.22 3.58
N ALA A 110 -6.55 -2.63 3.76
CA ALA A 110 -5.32 -3.39 3.99
C ALA A 110 -5.36 -4.16 5.33
N ALA A 111 -5.88 -3.53 6.39
CA ALA A 111 -6.08 -4.16 7.69
C ALA A 111 -7.10 -5.30 7.61
N PHE A 112 -8.20 -5.13 6.87
CA PHE A 112 -9.20 -6.17 6.62
C PHE A 112 -8.59 -7.38 5.92
N VAL A 113 -7.74 -7.16 4.91
CA VAL A 113 -7.03 -8.25 4.22
C VAL A 113 -6.03 -8.94 5.13
N ALA A 114 -5.22 -8.17 5.88
CA ALA A 114 -4.24 -8.72 6.81
C ALA A 114 -4.92 -9.59 7.88
N TYR A 115 -5.97 -9.06 8.52
CA TYR A 115 -6.74 -9.78 9.53
C TYR A 115 -7.48 -10.99 8.95
N GLY A 116 -8.13 -10.82 7.79
CA GLY A 116 -8.87 -11.87 7.12
C GLY A 116 -8.00 -13.06 6.73
N ARG A 117 -6.75 -12.81 6.29
CA ARG A 117 -5.78 -13.85 5.93
C ARG A 117 -5.01 -14.42 7.13
N PHE A 118 -4.86 -13.66 8.22
CA PHE A 118 -4.24 -14.17 9.46
C PHE A 118 -5.19 -15.04 10.30
N VAL A 119 -6.46 -14.63 10.43
CA VAL A 119 -7.35 -15.16 11.49
C VAL A 119 -8.56 -15.91 10.92
N ILE A 120 -9.20 -15.35 9.88
CA ILE A 120 -10.53 -15.84 9.45
C ILE A 120 -10.40 -16.96 8.42
N ALA A 121 -9.50 -16.81 7.45
CA ALA A 121 -9.31 -17.77 6.37
C ALA A 121 -7.83 -17.86 5.97
N PRO A 122 -7.01 -18.60 6.74
CA PRO A 122 -5.65 -18.95 6.34
C PRO A 122 -5.73 -19.98 5.20
N PHE A 123 -5.77 -19.45 3.97
CA PHE A 123 -5.50 -20.09 2.66
C PHE A 123 -6.14 -21.45 2.37
#